data_AF-A0A3Q0JG41-F1
#
_entry.id   AF-A0A3Q0JG41-F1
#
_cell.length_a   1.000
_cell.length_b   1.000
_cell.length_c   1.000
_cell.angle_alpha   90.00
_cell.angle_beta   90.00
_cell.angle_gamma   90.00
#
_symmetry.space_group_name_H-M   'P 1'
#
loop_
_entity.id
_entity.type
_entity.pdbx_description
1 polymer ?
#
loop_
_entity_poly.entity_id
_entity_poly.type
_entity_poly.pdbx_seq_one_letter_code
_entity_poly.pdbx_strand_id
1 'polypeptide(L)'
;MGVFNVYLIGILIGLGLVRQGMCQRPQDTPSSEKPGAVSTLIEPLEMEPIFITISPLHRTIKHGSVIIEKEIQLNWNAAAHQNETFDSVALYTVDPSVYNEAKPEVLIKIADYPEGFYQTNVSIASAIFPAGWENTSETSTPEPGEHCLPFWAGTLVNDVLQFLTCLKIRPTWMHDHRDVLGHLSVLSLLLPGTHNSACYKKIDLSNIADIITENTITQDVDVWGQLVYGIRYVNLQTSYYSLKKKQRGPVDEMNFYISNDMIRIRPLLPVLQDIRRFLEISQHEIVFLDFHRFPIGMKALAHHKVLIDLIEKEFGDLAFPRPDYFLKVPTLETIWKENKRLIIFYGEEPRLAKGENRR
;
A
#
# COMPACT_ATOMS: atom_id res chain seq x y z
N MET A 1 32.75 -1.26 19.13
CA MET A 1 32.11 -0.27 18.24
C MET A 1 32.03 -0.91 16.87
N GLY A 2 30.94 -1.64 16.62
CA GLY A 2 30.76 -2.44 15.41
C GLY A 2 30.16 -1.57 14.31
N VAL A 3 30.89 -1.42 13.21
CA VAL A 3 30.42 -0.83 11.97
C VAL A 3 29.49 -1.84 11.33
N PHE A 4 28.17 -1.60 11.37
CA PHE A 4 27.21 -2.39 10.61
C PHE A 4 27.25 -1.90 9.17
N ASN A 5 27.80 -2.72 8.27
CA ASN A 5 27.72 -2.48 6.83
C ASN A 5 26.28 -2.69 6.37
N VAL A 6 25.59 -1.62 5.95
CA VAL A 6 24.39 -1.71 5.13
C VAL A 6 24.81 -2.11 3.72
N TYR A 7 24.89 -3.43 3.47
CA TYR A 7 25.06 -3.94 2.11
C TYR A 7 23.70 -4.11 1.43
N LEU A 8 23.57 -3.48 0.27
CA LEU A 8 22.34 -3.26 -0.50
C LEU A 8 21.94 -4.50 -1.30
N ILE A 9 20.66 -4.85 -1.34
CA ILE A 9 20.16 -5.94 -2.19
C ILE A 9 20.19 -5.49 -3.65
N GLY A 10 21.24 -5.89 -4.39
CA GLY A 10 21.27 -5.85 -5.84
C GLY A 10 20.47 -6.98 -6.44
N ILE A 11 19.37 -6.67 -7.12
CA ILE A 11 18.65 -7.64 -7.95
C ILE A 11 19.27 -7.62 -9.34
N LEU A 12 20.07 -8.64 -9.65
CA LEU A 12 20.42 -9.01 -11.02
C LEU A 12 19.17 -9.63 -11.68
N ILE A 13 18.32 -8.80 -12.30
CA ILE A 13 17.31 -9.30 -13.24
C ILE A 13 18.04 -9.68 -14.52
N GLY A 14 18.30 -10.98 -14.68
CA GLY A 14 18.69 -11.53 -15.97
C GLY A 14 17.58 -11.27 -16.99
N LEU A 15 17.87 -10.43 -17.98
CA LEU A 15 17.08 -10.28 -19.20
C LEU A 15 17.10 -11.60 -19.99
N GLY A 16 16.23 -12.53 -19.60
CA GLY A 16 15.83 -13.64 -20.44
C GLY A 16 14.82 -13.14 -21.47
N LEU A 17 15.27 -12.94 -22.71
CA LEU A 17 14.41 -12.80 -23.88
C LEU A 17 13.44 -14.00 -23.94
N VAL A 18 12.18 -13.79 -23.56
CA VAL A 18 11.11 -14.74 -23.83
C VAL A 18 10.80 -14.67 -25.32
N ARG A 19 11.41 -15.58 -26.09
CA ARG A 19 10.87 -15.97 -27.40
C ARG A 19 9.52 -16.65 -27.16
N GLN A 20 8.48 -16.16 -27.85
CA GLN A 20 7.21 -16.86 -27.97
C GLN A 20 7.46 -18.27 -28.49
N GLY A 21 7.27 -19.26 -27.63
CA GLY A 21 7.31 -20.69 -27.95
C GLY A 21 6.02 -21.31 -27.44
N MET A 22 5.27 -21.89 -28.36
CA MET A 22 3.98 -22.54 -28.12
C MET A 22 4.12 -23.64 -27.06
N CYS A 23 3.29 -23.59 -26.02
CA CYS A 23 3.21 -24.64 -25.01
C CYS A 23 2.57 -25.90 -25.62
N GLN A 24 3.38 -26.91 -25.96
CA GLN A 24 2.91 -28.28 -26.15
C GLN A 24 2.98 -29.02 -24.82
N ARG A 25 1.89 -29.75 -24.52
CA ARG A 25 1.65 -30.48 -23.28
C ARG A 25 2.57 -31.72 -23.20
N PRO A 26 3.36 -31.93 -22.12
CA PRO A 26 4.13 -33.16 -21.96
C PRO A 26 3.20 -34.33 -21.59
N GLN A 27 3.52 -35.53 -22.08
CA GLN A 27 2.83 -36.77 -21.73
C GLN A 27 3.29 -37.29 -20.35
N ASP A 28 2.32 -37.75 -19.56
CA ASP A 28 2.51 -38.31 -18.23
C ASP A 28 3.15 -39.72 -18.27
N THR A 29 4.13 -39.96 -17.40
CA THR A 29 4.55 -41.31 -16.97
C THR A 29 4.23 -41.48 -15.48
N PRO A 30 3.61 -42.60 -15.05
CA PRO A 30 3.14 -42.74 -13.67
C PRO A 30 4.25 -43.25 -12.75
N SER A 31 4.62 -42.45 -11.74
CA SER A 31 5.38 -42.94 -10.58
C SER A 31 4.43 -43.12 -9.39
N SER A 32 4.31 -44.35 -8.91
CA SER A 32 3.50 -44.73 -7.76
C SER A 32 4.21 -44.35 -6.45
N GLU A 33 3.76 -43.28 -5.82
CA GLU A 33 3.95 -43.07 -4.38
C GLU A 33 2.74 -42.28 -3.89
N LYS A 34 1.99 -42.84 -2.93
CA LYS A 34 0.83 -42.19 -2.32
C LYS A 34 1.33 -41.27 -1.19
N PRO A 35 1.14 -39.93 -1.27
CA PRO A 35 1.24 -39.07 -0.11
C PRO A 35 -0.12 -39.07 0.61
N GLY A 36 -0.08 -39.21 1.93
CA GLY A 36 -1.27 -39.12 2.78
C GLY A 36 -2.02 -37.81 2.54
N ALA A 37 -3.34 -37.92 2.43
CA ALA A 37 -4.23 -36.78 2.24
C ALA A 37 -4.17 -35.87 3.47
N VAL A 38 -3.41 -34.78 3.37
CA VAL A 38 -3.69 -33.58 4.15
C VAL A 38 -4.87 -32.91 3.45
N SER A 39 -6.06 -33.07 4.03
CA SER A 39 -7.26 -32.37 3.61
C SER A 39 -7.11 -30.89 3.96
N THR A 40 -6.42 -30.12 3.12
CA THR A 40 -6.61 -28.67 3.07
C THR A 40 -8.00 -28.42 2.52
N LEU A 41 -8.98 -28.31 3.42
CA LEU A 41 -10.24 -27.64 3.14
C LEU A 41 -9.88 -26.18 2.90
N ILE A 42 -9.56 -25.83 1.66
CA ILE A 42 -9.67 -24.46 1.20
C ILE A 42 -11.17 -24.25 1.08
N GLU A 43 -11.79 -23.72 2.15
CA GLU A 43 -13.15 -23.19 2.02
C GLU A 43 -13.12 -22.17 0.87
N PRO A 44 -14.04 -22.26 -0.10
CA PRO A 44 -14.14 -21.23 -1.12
C PRO A 44 -14.34 -19.90 -0.41
N LEU A 45 -13.59 -18.87 -0.82
CA LEU A 45 -13.86 -17.50 -0.38
C LEU A 45 -15.30 -17.16 -0.78
N GLU A 46 -16.23 -17.24 0.16
CA GLU A 46 -17.58 -16.73 -0.03
C GLU A 46 -17.46 -15.22 -0.12
N MET A 47 -17.81 -14.66 -1.29
CA MET A 47 -17.82 -13.21 -1.46
C MET A 47 -18.92 -12.62 -0.56
N GLU A 48 -18.59 -11.56 0.16
CA GLU A 48 -19.56 -10.84 0.98
C GLU A 48 -20.79 -10.44 0.13
N PRO A 49 -22.02 -10.56 0.68
CA PRO A 49 -23.24 -10.19 -0.05
C PRO A 49 -23.25 -8.75 -0.55
N ILE A 50 -22.58 -7.85 0.18
CA ILE A 50 -22.39 -6.45 -0.14
C ILE A 50 -20.97 -6.02 0.25
N PHE A 51 -20.34 -5.16 -0.54
CA PHE A 51 -19.04 -4.58 -0.23
C PHE A 51 -18.90 -3.17 -0.80
N ILE A 52 -18.00 -2.38 -0.20
CA ILE A 52 -17.74 -0.99 -0.58
C ILE A 52 -16.47 -0.92 -1.41
N THR A 53 -16.52 -0.23 -2.54
CA THR A 53 -15.32 0.19 -3.30
C THR A 53 -15.23 1.71 -3.35
N ILE A 54 -14.05 2.23 -3.67
CA ILE A 54 -13.79 3.65 -3.83
C ILE A 54 -13.39 3.89 -5.28
N SER A 55 -14.06 4.83 -5.95
CA SER A 55 -13.66 5.28 -7.28
C SER A 55 -12.38 6.12 -7.19
N PRO A 56 -11.32 5.78 -7.93
CA PRO A 56 -10.14 6.64 -8.04
C PRO A 56 -10.37 7.83 -8.98
N LEU A 57 -11.46 7.84 -9.75
CA LEU A 57 -11.77 8.88 -10.71
C LEU A 57 -12.57 10.00 -10.04
N HIS A 58 -12.20 11.24 -10.35
CA HIS A 58 -13.04 12.39 -10.03
C HIS A 58 -14.14 12.56 -11.09
N ARG A 59 -15.30 13.07 -10.70
CA ARG A 59 -16.38 13.43 -11.64
C ARG A 59 -17.11 14.70 -11.22
N THR A 60 -17.67 15.39 -12.21
CA THR A 60 -18.54 16.54 -11.98
C THR A 60 -20.01 16.11 -12.00
N ILE A 61 -20.80 16.66 -11.07
CA ILE A 61 -22.26 16.46 -11.11
C ILE A 61 -22.81 17.26 -12.29
N LYS A 62 -23.58 16.62 -13.18
CA LYS A 62 -24.21 17.31 -14.32
C LYS A 62 -25.05 18.47 -13.78
N HIS A 63 -24.70 19.71 -14.16
CA HIS A 63 -25.25 20.99 -13.69
C HIS A 63 -24.67 21.61 -12.39
N GLY A 64 -23.58 21.09 -11.83
CA GLY A 64 -22.88 21.67 -10.68
C GLY A 64 -21.39 21.92 -10.90
N SER A 65 -20.82 22.88 -10.17
CA SER A 65 -19.37 23.09 -10.03
C SER A 65 -18.71 22.16 -9.00
N VAL A 66 -19.49 21.24 -8.42
CA VAL A 66 -19.03 20.32 -7.37
C VAL A 66 -18.35 19.11 -8.02
N ILE A 67 -17.09 18.91 -7.65
CA ILE A 67 -16.27 17.76 -8.02
C ILE A 67 -16.42 16.71 -6.91
N ILE A 68 -16.75 15.49 -7.28
CA ILE A 68 -16.72 14.33 -6.38
C ILE A 68 -15.40 13.60 -6.63
N GLU A 69 -14.55 13.54 -5.61
CA GLU A 69 -13.33 12.74 -5.57
C GLU A 69 -13.50 11.58 -4.57
N LYS A 70 -12.79 10.45 -4.76
CA LYS A 70 -12.86 9.28 -3.86
C LYS A 70 -14.30 8.87 -3.53
N GLU A 71 -15.08 8.70 -4.59
CA GLU A 71 -16.50 8.37 -4.48
C GLU A 71 -16.71 6.97 -3.95
N ILE A 72 -17.62 6.82 -3.00
CA ILE A 72 -18.08 5.53 -2.52
C ILE A 72 -18.94 4.87 -3.58
N GLN A 73 -18.67 3.59 -3.81
CA GLN A 73 -19.44 2.73 -4.70
C GLN A 73 -19.92 1.51 -3.91
N LEU A 74 -21.21 1.21 -4.05
CA LEU A 74 -21.82 0.02 -3.47
C LEU A 74 -21.79 -1.11 -4.49
N ASN A 75 -21.39 -2.29 -4.05
CA ASN A 75 -21.35 -3.49 -4.88
C ASN A 75 -22.04 -4.62 -4.13
N TRP A 76 -22.78 -5.47 -4.83
CA TRP A 76 -23.41 -6.64 -4.23
C TRP A 76 -23.41 -7.82 -5.18
N ASN A 77 -23.36 -9.02 -4.62
CA ASN A 77 -23.26 -10.24 -5.42
C ASN A 77 -24.65 -10.66 -5.93
N ALA A 78 -25.01 -10.16 -7.12
CA ALA A 78 -26.25 -10.49 -7.81
C ALA A 78 -26.54 -12.01 -7.92
N ALA A 79 -25.50 -12.86 -7.94
CA ALA A 79 -25.63 -14.31 -8.09
C ALA A 79 -25.76 -15.08 -6.77
N ALA A 80 -25.24 -14.56 -5.64
CA ALA A 80 -25.48 -15.12 -4.31
C ALA A 80 -26.95 -14.99 -3.88
N HIS A 81 -27.72 -14.13 -4.56
CA HIS A 81 -29.11 -13.82 -4.26
C HIS A 81 -30.14 -14.83 -4.78
N GLN A 82 -29.75 -16.03 -5.22
CA GLN A 82 -30.72 -17.06 -5.61
C GLN A 82 -31.48 -17.68 -4.42
N ASN A 83 -31.01 -17.48 -3.17
CA ASN A 83 -31.63 -18.07 -1.97
C ASN A 83 -32.17 -17.04 -0.96
N GLU A 84 -31.71 -15.77 -0.99
CA GLU A 84 -32.19 -14.67 -0.15
C GLU A 84 -32.34 -13.42 -1.01
N THR A 85 -33.58 -13.02 -1.30
CA THR A 85 -33.85 -11.86 -2.17
C THR A 85 -33.83 -10.59 -1.33
N PHE A 86 -32.66 -9.97 -1.14
CA PHE A 86 -32.59 -8.58 -0.67
C PHE A 86 -33.34 -7.69 -1.67
N ASP A 87 -34.12 -6.73 -1.19
CA ASP A 87 -34.84 -5.79 -2.04
C ASP A 87 -34.07 -4.49 -2.29
N SER A 88 -33.21 -4.12 -1.34
CA SER A 88 -32.56 -2.82 -1.30
C SER A 88 -31.14 -2.90 -0.74
N VAL A 89 -30.32 -1.94 -1.14
CA VAL A 89 -29.03 -1.66 -0.48
C VAL A 89 -29.01 -0.23 0.04
N ALA A 90 -28.30 -0.04 1.14
CA ALA A 90 -28.18 1.25 1.79
C ALA A 90 -26.73 1.59 2.17
N LEU A 91 -26.42 2.88 2.13
CA LEU A 91 -25.19 3.47 2.69
C LEU A 91 -25.55 4.35 3.87
N TYR A 92 -24.83 4.20 4.98
CA TYR A 92 -24.96 4.99 6.21
C TYR A 92 -23.62 5.64 6.56
N THR A 93 -23.68 6.78 7.23
CA THR A 93 -22.50 7.50 7.75
C THR A 93 -22.17 7.16 9.21
N VAL A 94 -22.98 6.32 9.82
CA VAL A 94 -22.83 5.77 11.18
C VAL A 94 -23.28 4.31 11.17
N ASP A 95 -22.89 3.54 12.18
CA ASP A 95 -23.29 2.13 12.31
C ASP A 95 -24.81 2.02 12.61
N PRO A 96 -25.64 1.54 11.67
CA PRO A 96 -27.08 1.43 11.88
C PRO A 96 -27.47 0.31 12.85
N SER A 97 -26.55 -0.62 13.19
CA SER A 97 -26.81 -1.67 14.19
C SER A 97 -26.69 -1.17 15.62
N VAL A 98 -25.94 -0.09 15.83
CA VAL A 98 -25.76 0.57 17.13
C VAL A 98 -26.71 1.76 17.27
N TYR A 99 -26.94 2.50 16.19
CA TYR A 99 -27.78 3.70 16.17
C TYR A 99 -29.11 3.43 15.47
N ASN A 100 -30.13 3.02 16.22
CA ASN A 100 -31.45 2.66 15.69
C ASN A 100 -32.16 3.76 14.87
N GLU A 101 -31.78 5.03 15.03
CA GLU A 101 -32.33 6.17 14.28
C GLU A 101 -31.48 6.57 13.06
N ALA A 102 -30.44 5.80 12.72
CA ALA A 102 -29.57 6.06 11.59
C ALA A 102 -30.37 6.07 10.28
N LYS A 103 -30.33 7.20 9.58
CA LYS A 103 -30.93 7.34 8.26
C LYS A 103 -29.90 7.01 7.18
N PRO A 104 -30.27 6.25 6.15
CA PRO A 104 -29.37 6.00 5.04
C PRO A 104 -29.14 7.28 4.24
N GLU A 105 -27.89 7.57 3.90
CA GLU A 105 -27.54 8.62 2.94
C GLU A 105 -27.91 8.23 1.52
N VAL A 106 -27.84 6.93 1.24
CA VAL A 106 -28.28 6.33 -0.02
C VAL A 106 -29.13 5.12 0.32
N LEU A 107 -30.30 5.02 -0.30
CA LEU A 107 -31.16 3.85 -0.28
C LEU A 107 -31.64 3.60 -1.71
N ILE A 108 -31.31 2.46 -2.27
CA ILE A 108 -31.68 2.09 -3.64
C ILE A 108 -32.27 0.69 -3.69
N LYS A 109 -33.18 0.45 -4.63
CA LYS A 109 -33.71 -0.89 -4.90
C LYS A 109 -32.75 -1.64 -5.81
N ILE A 110 -32.42 -2.87 -5.43
CA ILE A 110 -31.52 -3.72 -6.22
C ILE A 110 -32.08 -3.99 -7.62
N ALA A 111 -33.41 -4.10 -7.74
CA ALA A 111 -34.08 -4.33 -9.02
C ALA A 111 -33.82 -3.25 -10.08
N ASP A 112 -33.47 -2.03 -9.67
CA ASP A 112 -33.17 -0.92 -10.58
C ASP A 112 -31.72 -0.97 -11.12
N TYR A 113 -30.86 -1.80 -10.52
CA TYR A 113 -29.42 -1.92 -10.81
C TYR A 113 -29.00 -3.39 -10.95
N PRO A 114 -29.46 -4.09 -12.01
CA PRO A 114 -29.23 -5.52 -12.21
C PRO A 114 -27.74 -5.91 -12.35
N GLU A 115 -26.86 -4.94 -12.62
CA GLU A 115 -25.41 -5.10 -12.71
C GLU A 115 -24.73 -5.39 -11.36
N GLY A 116 -25.41 -5.17 -10.23
CA GLY A 116 -24.84 -5.40 -8.90
C GLY A 116 -23.96 -4.27 -8.38
N PHE A 117 -24.17 -3.05 -8.87
CA PHE A 117 -23.30 -1.91 -8.61
C PHE A 117 -24.05 -0.59 -8.59
N TYR A 118 -23.63 0.34 -7.73
CA TYR A 118 -24.16 1.70 -7.68
C TYR A 118 -23.08 2.73 -7.35
N GLN A 119 -23.00 3.78 -8.17
CA GLN A 119 -22.18 4.96 -7.91
C GLN A 119 -22.95 5.96 -7.06
N THR A 120 -22.48 6.20 -5.84
CA THR A 120 -23.11 7.18 -4.94
C THR A 120 -22.71 8.60 -5.32
N ASN A 121 -23.12 9.62 -4.57
CA ASN A 121 -22.51 10.96 -4.64
C ASN A 121 -21.72 11.30 -3.35
N VAL A 122 -21.32 10.27 -2.60
CA VAL A 122 -20.70 10.41 -1.28
C VAL A 122 -19.18 10.22 -1.43
N SER A 123 -18.42 11.16 -0.89
CA SER A 123 -16.95 11.16 -0.95
C SER A 123 -16.34 10.78 0.39
N ILE A 124 -15.25 10.02 0.36
CA ILE A 124 -14.42 9.75 1.56
C ILE A 124 -13.30 10.77 1.76
N ALA A 125 -13.20 11.82 0.94
CA ALA A 125 -12.03 12.70 0.90
C ALA A 125 -11.75 13.44 2.22
N SER A 126 -12.79 13.67 3.02
CA SER A 126 -12.72 14.31 4.33
C SER A 126 -12.79 13.33 5.50
N ALA A 127 -12.69 12.02 5.24
CA ALA A 127 -12.78 11.01 6.29
C ALA A 127 -11.55 11.07 7.20
N ILE A 128 -11.80 10.99 8.51
CA ILE A 128 -10.78 10.96 9.55
C ILE A 128 -10.55 9.49 9.93
N PHE A 129 -9.29 9.09 10.05
CA PHE A 129 -8.90 7.78 10.52
C PHE A 129 -9.36 7.56 11.97
N PRO A 130 -10.13 6.49 12.22
CA PRO A 130 -10.63 6.17 13.56
C PRO A 130 -9.50 5.69 14.47
N ALA A 131 -9.84 5.49 15.75
CA ALA A 131 -9.01 4.79 16.73
C ALA A 131 -7.57 5.34 16.91
N GLY A 132 -7.39 6.64 16.68
CA GLY A 132 -6.12 7.33 16.88
C GLY A 132 -5.12 7.20 15.72
N TRP A 133 -5.52 6.64 14.57
CA TRP A 133 -4.63 6.42 13.43
C TRP A 133 -4.35 7.66 12.56
N GLU A 134 -4.76 8.84 13.00
CA GLU A 134 -4.40 10.09 12.35
C GLU A 134 -2.91 10.44 12.54
N ASN A 135 -2.32 11.09 11.53
CA ASN A 135 -0.94 11.54 11.59
C ASN A 135 -0.81 12.84 12.41
N THR A 136 -1.12 12.79 13.70
CA THR A 136 -1.01 13.92 14.62
C THR A 136 0.26 13.83 15.44
N SER A 137 0.71 14.92 16.08
CA SER A 137 1.80 14.90 17.05
C SER A 137 1.38 14.37 18.43
N GLU A 138 0.17 13.81 18.55
CA GLU A 138 -0.35 13.34 19.83
C GLU A 138 0.35 12.04 20.27
N THR A 139 0.32 11.81 21.59
CA THR A 139 1.08 10.74 22.27
C THR A 139 0.24 9.51 22.58
N SER A 140 -1.05 9.51 22.25
CA SER A 140 -1.91 8.35 22.40
C SER A 140 -1.47 7.24 21.44
N THR A 141 -1.31 6.04 21.98
CA THR A 141 -1.07 4.85 21.17
C THR A 141 -2.38 4.47 20.48
N PRO A 142 -2.40 4.35 19.13
CA PRO A 142 -3.61 3.94 18.41
C PRO A 142 -4.04 2.53 18.77
N GLU A 143 -5.34 2.24 18.66
CA GLU A 143 -5.83 0.89 18.93
C GLU A 143 -5.49 -0.05 17.76
N PRO A 144 -4.89 -1.23 18.01
CA PRO A 144 -4.65 -2.20 16.96
C PRO A 144 -5.97 -2.79 16.42
N GLY A 145 -5.90 -3.46 15.27
CA GLY A 145 -7.01 -4.17 14.64
C GLY A 145 -7.61 -3.44 13.44
N GLU A 146 -8.67 -4.05 12.90
CA GLU A 146 -9.50 -3.41 11.88
C GLU A 146 -10.43 -2.36 12.50
N HIS A 147 -10.56 -1.21 11.85
CA HIS A 147 -11.47 -0.16 12.29
C HIS A 147 -12.30 0.37 11.12
N CYS A 148 -13.59 0.61 11.36
CA CYS A 148 -14.49 1.16 10.36
C CYS A 148 -14.29 2.67 10.24
N LEU A 149 -14.11 3.14 9.00
CA LEU A 149 -14.43 4.52 8.63
C LEU A 149 -15.94 4.75 8.79
N PRO A 150 -16.41 6.02 8.84
CA PRO A 150 -17.82 6.36 9.04
C PRO A 150 -18.66 6.10 7.77
N PHE A 151 -18.54 4.92 7.18
CA PHE A 151 -19.25 4.49 5.99
C PHE A 151 -19.60 3.01 6.08
N TRP A 152 -20.89 2.74 6.20
CA TRP A 152 -21.45 1.42 6.42
C TRP A 152 -22.41 1.08 5.29
N ALA A 153 -22.29 -0.12 4.73
CA ALA A 153 -23.16 -0.58 3.66
C ALA A 153 -23.95 -1.80 4.15
N GLY A 154 -25.24 -1.82 3.88
CA GLY A 154 -26.09 -2.94 4.27
C GLY A 154 -27.11 -3.33 3.22
N THR A 155 -27.54 -4.59 3.27
CA THR A 155 -28.66 -5.11 2.47
C THR A 155 -29.92 -5.16 3.33
N LEU A 156 -31.08 -4.90 2.72
CA LEU A 156 -32.36 -4.88 3.41
C LEU A 156 -33.37 -5.83 2.74
N VAL A 157 -34.30 -6.32 3.57
CA VAL A 157 -35.51 -7.05 3.16
C VAL A 157 -36.68 -6.47 3.92
N ASN A 158 -37.66 -5.90 3.21
CA ASN A 158 -38.81 -5.20 3.80
C ASN A 158 -38.37 -4.17 4.86
N ASP A 159 -37.38 -3.35 4.53
CA ASP A 159 -36.75 -2.35 5.41
C ASP A 159 -36.02 -2.92 6.64
N VAL A 160 -35.81 -4.24 6.71
CA VAL A 160 -35.04 -4.89 7.78
C VAL A 160 -33.63 -5.21 7.30
N LEU A 161 -32.63 -4.66 7.98
CA LEU A 161 -31.21 -4.91 7.73
C LEU A 161 -30.87 -6.41 7.88
N GLN A 162 -30.29 -7.01 6.85
CA GLN A 162 -29.88 -8.42 6.83
C GLN A 162 -28.38 -8.58 6.96
N PHE A 163 -27.62 -7.84 6.15
CA PHE A 163 -26.17 -7.82 6.18
C PHE A 163 -25.66 -6.41 6.35
N LEU A 164 -24.51 -6.28 7.02
CA LEU A 164 -23.87 -5.00 7.28
C LEU A 164 -22.35 -5.19 7.17
N THR A 165 -21.72 -4.29 6.42
CA THR A 165 -20.26 -4.16 6.29
C THR A 165 -19.88 -2.69 6.40
N CYS A 166 -18.59 -2.40 6.52
CA CYS A 166 -18.07 -1.04 6.58
C CYS A 166 -16.80 -0.91 5.75
N LEU A 167 -16.47 0.32 5.35
CA LEU A 167 -15.18 0.61 4.78
C LEU A 167 -14.13 0.62 5.90
N LYS A 168 -13.10 -0.21 5.81
CA LYS A 168 -12.15 -0.45 6.92
C LYS A 168 -10.75 0.09 6.64
N ILE A 169 -10.09 0.54 7.69
CA ILE A 169 -8.62 0.60 7.76
C ILE A 169 -8.07 -0.69 8.37
N ARG A 170 -6.84 -1.06 8.00
CA ARG A 170 -6.16 -2.29 8.46
C ARG A 170 -4.70 -2.00 8.81
N PRO A 171 -4.45 -1.14 9.81
CA PRO A 171 -3.11 -0.66 10.12
C PRO A 171 -2.20 -1.71 10.74
N THR A 172 -2.73 -2.80 11.32
CA THR A 172 -1.94 -3.83 12.04
C THR A 172 -2.17 -5.26 11.55
N TRP A 173 -2.60 -5.44 10.30
CA TRP A 173 -3.01 -6.76 9.82
C TRP A 173 -1.91 -7.85 9.91
N MET A 174 -0.62 -7.49 9.82
CA MET A 174 0.45 -8.48 9.98
C MET A 174 0.57 -8.94 11.43
N HIS A 175 0.41 -8.04 12.39
CA HIS A 175 0.34 -8.34 13.81
C HIS A 175 -0.89 -9.16 14.18
N ASP A 176 -2.04 -8.78 13.67
CA ASP A 176 -3.33 -9.39 13.96
C ASP A 176 -3.36 -10.85 13.48
N HIS A 177 -2.64 -11.15 12.40
CA HIS A 177 -2.51 -12.48 11.82
C HIS A 177 -1.13 -13.12 12.01
N ARG A 178 -0.32 -12.63 12.96
CA ARG A 178 1.08 -13.07 13.14
C ARG A 178 1.25 -14.56 13.39
N ASP A 179 0.28 -15.19 14.06
CA ASP A 179 0.33 -16.61 14.38
C ASP A 179 0.19 -17.48 13.12
N VAL A 180 -0.53 -16.98 12.12
CA VAL A 180 -0.70 -17.65 10.82
C VAL A 180 0.42 -17.25 9.86
N LEU A 181 0.84 -15.99 9.85
CA LEU A 181 1.81 -15.46 8.89
C LEU A 181 3.27 -15.72 9.29
N GLY A 182 3.56 -15.92 10.58
CA GLY A 182 4.92 -15.90 11.13
C GLY A 182 5.90 -16.88 10.48
N HIS A 183 5.43 -18.07 10.12
CA HIS A 183 6.24 -19.12 9.51
C HIS A 183 6.53 -18.88 8.01
N LEU A 184 5.82 -17.94 7.38
CA LEU A 184 5.97 -17.64 5.96
C LEU A 184 7.28 -16.88 5.72
N SER A 185 7.97 -17.28 4.65
CA SER A 185 9.09 -16.50 4.11
C SER A 185 8.57 -15.20 3.50
N VAL A 186 9.38 -14.13 3.55
CA VAL A 186 9.04 -12.86 2.87
C VAL A 186 8.76 -13.01 1.37
N LEU A 187 9.29 -14.06 0.72
CA LEU A 187 9.03 -14.36 -0.70
C LEU A 187 7.75 -15.14 -0.95
N SER A 188 7.07 -15.62 0.10
CA SER A 188 5.83 -16.39 0.01
C SER A 188 4.59 -15.55 0.33
N LEU A 189 4.76 -14.25 0.58
CA LEU A 189 3.67 -13.34 0.94
C LEU A 189 3.11 -12.66 -0.31
N LEU A 190 1.78 -12.54 -0.36
CA LEU A 190 1.14 -11.55 -1.21
C LEU A 190 1.08 -10.24 -0.41
N LEU A 191 1.85 -9.25 -0.85
CA LEU A 191 1.92 -7.95 -0.20
C LEU A 191 1.22 -6.89 -1.05
N PRO A 192 0.26 -6.14 -0.48
CA PRO A 192 -0.27 -4.97 -1.16
C PRO A 192 0.80 -3.88 -1.21
N GLY A 193 0.99 -3.32 -2.40
CA GLY A 193 2.02 -2.33 -2.70
C GLY A 193 1.52 -1.21 -3.58
N THR A 194 2.16 -0.05 -3.51
CA THR A 194 1.86 1.09 -4.37
C THR A 194 3.06 1.48 -5.22
N HIS A 195 2.84 1.80 -6.50
CA HIS A 195 3.87 2.27 -7.42
C HIS A 195 4.08 3.77 -7.27
N ASN A 196 5.35 4.22 -7.17
CA ASN A 196 5.67 5.62 -6.89
C ASN A 196 4.86 6.15 -5.69
N SER A 197 4.88 5.44 -4.57
CA SER A 197 4.01 5.63 -3.40
C SER A 197 3.94 7.09 -2.91
N ALA A 198 5.02 7.85 -3.08
CA ALA A 198 5.09 9.23 -2.65
C ALA A 198 4.74 10.27 -3.73
N CYS A 199 4.26 9.84 -4.90
CA CYS A 199 3.74 10.70 -5.96
C CYS A 199 2.24 10.96 -5.79
N TYR A 200 1.87 11.49 -4.64
CA TYR A 200 0.53 12.00 -4.36
C TYR A 200 0.49 13.53 -4.43
N LYS A 201 -0.67 14.12 -4.72
CA LYS A 201 -0.92 15.56 -4.62
C LYS A 201 -2.42 15.79 -4.69
N LYS A 202 -2.96 16.72 -3.89
CA LYS A 202 -4.30 17.23 -4.14
C LYS A 202 -4.23 18.14 -5.37
N ILE A 203 -4.87 17.72 -6.46
CA ILE A 203 -4.87 18.47 -7.71
C ILE A 203 -5.88 19.61 -7.57
N ASP A 204 -5.39 20.84 -7.63
CA ASP A 204 -6.25 22.02 -7.77
C ASP A 204 -6.44 22.32 -9.26
N LEU A 205 -7.62 22.04 -9.80
CA LEU A 205 -7.95 22.31 -11.21
C LEU A 205 -7.96 23.81 -11.56
N SER A 206 -7.94 24.71 -10.57
CA SER A 206 -7.72 26.14 -10.82
C SER A 206 -6.24 26.49 -11.03
N ASN A 207 -5.32 25.57 -10.69
CA ASN A 207 -3.88 25.74 -10.82
C ASN A 207 -3.35 24.99 -12.05
N ILE A 208 -2.91 25.75 -13.06
CA ILE A 208 -2.35 25.21 -14.32
C ILE A 208 -1.13 24.29 -14.07
N ALA A 209 -0.31 24.57 -13.05
CA ALA A 209 0.84 23.72 -12.75
C ALA A 209 0.41 22.32 -12.29
N ASP A 210 -0.74 22.21 -11.62
CA ASP A 210 -1.28 20.95 -11.13
C ASP A 210 -1.86 20.15 -12.28
N ILE A 211 -2.57 20.80 -13.21
CA ILE A 211 -3.05 20.17 -14.44
C ILE A 211 -1.89 19.62 -15.27
N ILE A 212 -0.81 20.41 -15.45
CA ILE A 212 0.36 19.97 -16.23
C ILE A 212 1.04 18.76 -15.59
N THR A 213 1.00 18.66 -14.25
CA THR A 213 1.66 17.59 -13.50
C THR A 213 0.72 16.45 -13.11
N GLU A 214 -0.55 16.48 -13.49
CA GLU A 214 -1.56 15.46 -13.16
C GLU A 214 -1.11 14.06 -13.56
N ASN A 215 -0.59 13.90 -14.78
CA ASN A 215 -0.08 12.61 -15.28
C ASN A 215 1.15 12.07 -14.53
N THR A 216 1.73 12.86 -13.61
CA THR A 216 2.83 12.42 -12.74
C THR A 216 2.37 11.93 -11.38
N ILE A 217 1.11 12.15 -11.03
CA ILE A 217 0.52 11.70 -9.78
C ILE A 217 0.04 10.26 -9.97
N THR A 218 0.49 9.37 -9.08
CA THR A 218 0.13 7.95 -9.12
C THR A 218 -0.68 7.52 -7.91
N GLN A 219 -0.75 8.36 -6.88
CA GLN A 219 -1.43 8.09 -5.62
C GLN A 219 -2.32 9.28 -5.25
N ASP A 220 -3.49 9.01 -4.67
CA ASP A 220 -4.44 10.01 -4.17
C ASP A 220 -4.46 10.08 -2.62
N VAL A 221 -3.67 9.23 -1.97
CA VAL A 221 -3.45 9.16 -0.52
C VAL A 221 -1.95 9.31 -0.23
N ASP A 222 -1.62 9.93 0.90
CA ASP A 222 -0.23 10.04 1.35
C ASP A 222 0.35 8.71 1.84
N VAL A 223 1.67 8.65 2.07
CA VAL A 223 2.31 7.39 2.48
C VAL A 223 1.80 6.93 3.84
N TRP A 224 1.53 7.85 4.78
CA TRP A 224 0.89 7.53 6.04
C TRP A 224 -0.44 6.80 5.84
N GLY A 225 -1.37 7.41 5.11
CA GLY A 225 -2.69 6.85 4.86
C GLY A 225 -2.62 5.53 4.10
N GLN A 226 -1.72 5.39 3.13
CA GLN A 226 -1.48 4.11 2.45
C GLN A 226 -1.12 3.00 3.45
N LEU A 227 -0.22 3.26 4.41
CA LEU A 227 0.17 2.30 5.44
C LEU A 227 -0.99 1.97 6.38
N VAL A 228 -1.79 2.97 6.79
CA VAL A 228 -2.99 2.80 7.62
C VAL A 228 -4.07 1.97 6.91
N TYR A 229 -4.25 2.16 5.60
CA TYR A 229 -5.15 1.33 4.80
C TYR A 229 -4.65 -0.11 4.60
N GLY A 230 -3.37 -0.38 4.84
CA GLY A 230 -2.80 -1.74 4.86
C GLY A 230 -1.68 -2.00 3.86
N ILE A 231 -1.24 -1.00 3.08
CA ILE A 231 -0.09 -1.14 2.16
C ILE A 231 1.17 -1.50 2.97
N ARG A 232 1.97 -2.45 2.46
CA ARG A 232 3.26 -2.83 3.08
C ARG A 232 4.45 -2.76 2.14
N TYR A 233 4.22 -2.57 0.83
CA TYR A 233 5.29 -2.33 -0.13
C TYR A 233 5.24 -0.88 -0.65
N VAL A 234 6.25 -0.10 -0.28
CA VAL A 234 6.39 1.32 -0.59
C VAL A 234 7.50 1.50 -1.63
N ASN A 235 7.14 1.94 -2.82
CA ASN A 235 8.04 2.13 -3.96
C ASN A 235 8.37 3.61 -4.14
N LEU A 236 9.63 4.00 -3.96
CA LEU A 236 10.11 5.36 -4.08
C LEU A 236 11.06 5.51 -5.28
N GLN A 237 10.88 6.59 -6.03
CA GLN A 237 11.86 7.08 -6.99
C GLN A 237 12.52 8.33 -6.44
N THR A 238 13.82 8.26 -6.19
CA THR A 238 14.57 9.31 -5.50
C THR A 238 15.52 10.03 -6.43
N SER A 239 15.50 11.35 -6.38
CA SER A 239 16.40 12.22 -7.14
C SER A 239 17.14 13.19 -6.22
N TYR A 240 18.28 13.67 -6.68
CA TYR A 240 19.05 14.73 -6.03
C TYR A 240 19.05 16.00 -6.86
N TYR A 241 18.55 17.11 -6.29
CA TYR A 241 18.49 18.41 -6.97
C TYR A 241 19.44 19.41 -6.31
N SER A 242 20.57 19.69 -6.94
CA SER A 242 21.48 20.75 -6.46
C SER A 242 20.90 22.14 -6.71
N LEU A 243 20.38 22.78 -5.66
CA LEU A 243 19.79 24.13 -5.72
C LEU A 243 20.82 25.26 -5.99
N LYS A 244 22.14 24.99 -5.89
CA LYS A 244 23.20 25.99 -6.10
C LYS A 244 23.94 25.74 -7.42
N LYS A 245 23.97 26.76 -8.29
CA LYS A 245 24.67 26.75 -9.60
C LYS A 245 26.21 26.66 -9.50
N LYS A 246 26.82 26.74 -8.30
CA LYS A 246 28.28 26.64 -8.10
C LYS A 246 28.62 25.39 -7.28
N GLN A 247 28.97 24.33 -8.01
CA GLN A 247 29.38 23.02 -7.51
C GLN A 247 30.76 23.07 -6.84
N ARG A 248 30.85 23.14 -5.50
CA ARG A 248 32.01 22.71 -4.66
C ARG A 248 31.65 22.50 -3.17
N GLY A 249 30.38 22.40 -2.81
CA GLY A 249 29.94 22.17 -1.42
C GLY A 249 29.72 20.68 -1.13
N PRO A 250 29.64 20.28 0.16
CA PRO A 250 29.23 18.93 0.52
C PRO A 250 27.82 18.64 -0.01
N VAL A 251 27.54 17.35 -0.24
CA VAL A 251 26.20 16.87 -0.57
C VAL A 251 25.29 17.12 0.63
N ASP A 252 24.10 17.68 0.38
CA ASP A 252 23.17 18.10 1.42
C ASP A 252 21.92 17.22 1.36
N GLU A 253 21.61 16.52 2.46
CA GLU A 253 20.47 15.61 2.58
C GLU A 253 19.12 16.28 2.27
N MET A 254 19.01 17.59 2.46
CA MET A 254 17.79 18.36 2.17
C MET A 254 17.49 18.51 0.67
N ASN A 255 18.44 18.12 -0.19
CA ASN A 255 18.29 18.15 -1.65
C ASN A 255 17.79 16.83 -2.25
N PHE A 256 17.44 15.83 -1.43
CA PHE A 256 16.75 14.63 -1.89
C PHE A 256 15.25 14.84 -2.03
N TYR A 257 14.72 14.44 -3.17
CA TYR A 257 13.31 14.56 -3.52
C TYR A 257 12.77 13.25 -4.07
N ILE A 258 11.49 13.03 -3.85
CA ILE A 258 10.67 12.12 -4.63
C ILE A 258 10.47 12.71 -6.02
N SER A 259 10.66 11.87 -7.03
CA SER A 259 10.42 12.20 -8.43
C SER A 259 9.48 11.19 -9.08
N ASN A 260 8.77 11.61 -10.11
CA ASN A 260 8.24 10.70 -11.12
C ASN A 260 8.93 11.02 -12.44
N ASP A 261 9.77 10.10 -12.90
CA ASP A 261 10.71 10.33 -14.01
C ASP A 261 11.50 11.64 -13.81
N MET A 262 11.35 12.62 -14.69
CA MET A 262 12.10 13.87 -14.64
C MET A 262 11.45 14.96 -13.77
N ILE A 263 10.30 14.69 -13.17
CA ILE A 263 9.49 15.69 -12.48
C ILE A 263 9.70 15.55 -10.97
N ARG A 264 10.05 16.68 -10.33
CA ARG A 264 10.24 16.79 -8.88
C ARG A 264 8.89 16.94 -8.20
N ILE A 265 8.56 16.04 -7.27
CA ILE A 265 7.25 16.03 -6.61
C ILE A 265 7.31 16.64 -5.21
N ARG A 266 8.09 16.04 -4.31
CA ARG A 266 8.15 16.45 -2.88
C ARG A 266 9.49 16.09 -2.24
N PRO A 267 9.87 16.73 -1.12
CA PRO A 267 11.06 16.33 -0.35
C PRO A 267 10.98 14.87 0.12
N LEU A 268 12.12 14.19 0.17
CA LEU A 268 12.20 12.78 0.60
C LEU A 268 12.01 12.61 2.12
N LEU A 269 12.68 13.44 2.93
CA LEU A 269 12.77 13.24 4.38
C LEU A 269 11.40 13.12 5.08
N PRO A 270 10.40 13.99 4.82
CA PRO A 270 9.08 13.84 5.45
C PRO A 270 8.41 12.50 5.16
N VAL A 271 8.62 11.94 3.95
CA VAL A 271 8.09 10.62 3.58
C VAL A 271 8.75 9.51 4.39
N LEU A 272 10.06 9.61 4.61
CA LEU A 272 10.77 8.64 5.46
C LEU A 272 10.30 8.74 6.92
N GLN A 273 10.05 9.95 7.41
CA GLN A 273 9.54 10.19 8.75
C GLN A 273 8.12 9.63 8.96
N ASP A 274 7.23 9.73 7.96
CA ASP A 274 5.91 9.10 8.02
C ASP A 274 6.03 7.57 8.15
N ILE A 275 6.92 6.93 7.37
CA ILE A 275 7.18 5.49 7.44
C ILE A 275 7.76 5.10 8.80
N ARG A 276 8.75 5.86 9.29
CA ARG A 276 9.37 5.62 10.60
C ARG A 276 8.33 5.70 11.70
N ARG A 277 7.54 6.78 11.72
CA ARG A 277 6.47 7.00 12.71
C ARG A 277 5.48 5.84 12.70
N PHE A 278 5.03 5.41 11.52
CA PHE A 278 4.14 4.26 11.40
C PHE A 278 4.74 2.99 12.01
N LEU A 279 6.02 2.69 11.75
CA LEU A 279 6.69 1.51 12.32
C LEU A 279 6.90 1.60 13.84
N GLU A 280 7.07 2.81 14.38
CA GLU A 280 7.22 3.05 15.82
C GLU A 280 5.91 2.82 16.58
N ILE A 281 4.77 3.21 16.01
CA ILE A 281 3.46 3.09 16.68
C ILE A 281 2.74 1.76 16.37
N SER A 282 3.01 1.15 15.22
CA SER A 282 2.39 -0.11 14.82
C SER A 282 3.13 -1.30 15.43
N GLN A 283 2.39 -2.25 15.96
CA GLN A 283 2.96 -3.50 16.45
C GLN A 283 3.19 -4.45 15.28
N HIS A 284 4.31 -5.18 15.26
CA HIS A 284 4.67 -6.27 14.34
C HIS A 284 4.41 -6.09 12.82
N GLU A 285 4.12 -4.89 12.32
CA GLU A 285 4.12 -4.57 10.90
C GLU A 285 5.51 -4.47 10.31
N ILE A 286 5.73 -5.09 9.15
CA ILE A 286 6.98 -5.00 8.41
C ILE A 286 6.72 -4.20 7.13
N VAL A 287 7.45 -3.11 6.92
CA VAL A 287 7.39 -2.32 5.69
C VAL A 287 8.55 -2.69 4.77
N PHE A 288 8.23 -2.89 3.49
CA PHE A 288 9.15 -3.15 2.40
C PHE A 288 9.35 -1.83 1.66
N LEU A 289 10.49 -1.20 1.88
CA LEU A 289 10.84 0.11 1.31
C LEU A 289 11.78 -0.07 0.12
N ASP A 290 11.27 0.21 -1.08
CA ASP A 290 11.99 0.02 -2.33
C ASP A 290 12.41 1.37 -2.93
N PHE A 291 13.70 1.68 -2.86
CA PHE A 291 14.32 2.76 -3.63
C PHE A 291 14.56 2.28 -5.05
N HIS A 292 13.49 2.18 -5.82
CA HIS A 292 13.44 1.42 -7.07
C HIS A 292 14.35 1.97 -8.17
N ARG A 293 14.32 3.29 -8.37
CA ARG A 293 15.08 3.98 -9.41
C ARG A 293 15.55 5.35 -8.95
N PHE A 294 16.55 5.85 -9.66
CA PHE A 294 17.26 7.08 -9.34
C PHE A 294 17.30 8.05 -10.56
N PRO A 295 16.21 8.77 -10.87
CA PRO A 295 16.05 9.45 -12.16
C PRO A 295 16.99 10.63 -12.39
N ILE A 296 17.13 11.54 -11.43
CA ILE A 296 17.89 12.80 -11.58
C ILE A 296 18.97 12.92 -10.51
N GLY A 297 20.15 13.35 -10.94
CA GLY A 297 21.22 13.78 -10.06
C GLY A 297 21.95 12.66 -9.32
N MET A 298 21.55 11.40 -9.44
CA MET A 298 22.08 10.30 -8.62
C MET A 298 23.31 9.58 -9.18
N LYS A 299 23.83 9.94 -10.35
CA LYS A 299 25.00 9.26 -10.97
C LYS A 299 26.28 9.26 -10.13
N ALA A 300 26.42 10.18 -9.17
CA ALA A 300 27.63 10.31 -8.36
C ALA A 300 27.53 9.46 -7.09
N LEU A 301 28.56 8.66 -6.82
CA LEU A 301 28.66 7.84 -5.60
C LEU A 301 28.49 8.67 -4.32
N ALA A 302 28.94 9.93 -4.31
CA ALA A 302 28.78 10.83 -3.17
C ALA A 302 27.30 11.09 -2.82
N HIS A 303 26.41 11.14 -3.81
CA HIS A 303 24.97 11.29 -3.55
C HIS A 303 24.37 10.01 -2.98
N HIS A 304 24.74 8.85 -3.52
CA HIS A 304 24.32 7.57 -2.95
C HIS A 304 24.78 7.39 -1.51
N LYS A 305 26.02 7.76 -1.19
CA LYS A 305 26.55 7.71 0.19
C LYS A 305 25.70 8.55 1.16
N VAL A 306 25.44 9.81 0.85
CA VAL A 306 24.62 10.66 1.73
C VAL A 306 23.16 10.19 1.79
N LEU A 307 22.63 9.60 0.72
CA LEU A 307 21.30 8.97 0.78
C LEU A 307 21.30 7.75 1.71
N ILE A 308 22.33 6.91 1.67
CA ILE A 308 22.47 5.77 2.58
C ILE A 308 22.63 6.25 4.02
N ASP A 309 23.46 7.27 4.28
CA ASP A 309 23.62 7.87 5.60
C ASP A 309 22.28 8.39 6.15
N LEU A 310 21.46 9.02 5.28
CA LEU A 310 20.11 9.48 5.63
C LEU A 310 19.18 8.29 5.97
N ILE A 311 19.21 7.23 5.16
CA ILE A 311 18.41 6.01 5.40
C ILE A 311 18.83 5.33 6.70
N GLU A 312 20.14 5.23 6.97
CA GLU A 312 20.69 4.67 8.20
C GLU A 312 20.29 5.49 9.42
N LYS A 313 20.34 6.83 9.31
CA LYS A 313 19.88 7.74 10.35
C LYS A 313 18.39 7.56 10.67
N GLU A 314 17.54 7.41 9.65
CA GLU A 314 16.10 7.28 9.84
C GLU A 314 15.65 5.85 10.19
N PHE A 315 16.41 4.80 9.85
CA PHE A 315 15.90 3.42 9.96
C PHE A 315 16.91 2.38 10.46
N GLY A 316 18.16 2.73 10.78
CA GLY A 316 19.19 1.74 11.13
C GLY A 316 18.81 0.82 12.31
N ASP A 317 18.03 1.34 13.26
CA ASP A 317 17.47 0.59 14.38
C ASP A 317 16.37 -0.40 13.96
N LEU A 318 15.57 -0.05 12.94
CA LEU A 318 14.41 -0.82 12.46
C LEU A 318 14.73 -1.77 11.30
N ALA A 319 15.78 -1.48 10.52
CA ALA A 319 16.13 -2.22 9.32
C ALA A 319 16.65 -3.62 9.63
N PHE A 320 16.08 -4.61 8.95
CA PHE A 320 16.55 -5.99 8.97
C PHE A 320 17.88 -6.08 8.20
N PRO A 321 18.94 -6.64 8.80
CA PRO A 321 20.25 -6.71 8.15
C PRO A 321 20.16 -7.60 6.91
N ARG A 322 20.99 -7.31 5.91
CA ARG A 322 21.10 -8.17 4.75
C ARG A 322 21.55 -9.57 5.20
N PRO A 323 20.82 -10.64 4.84
CA PRO A 323 21.32 -11.98 5.07
C PRO A 323 22.58 -12.19 4.24
N ASP A 324 23.63 -12.73 4.86
CA ASP A 324 24.79 -13.25 4.14
C ASP A 324 24.32 -14.16 3.00
N TYR A 325 25.02 -14.16 1.86
CA TYR A 325 24.62 -14.86 0.63
C TYR A 325 24.30 -16.36 0.79
N PHE A 326 24.65 -16.97 1.94
CA PHE A 326 24.40 -18.37 2.28
C PHE A 326 23.22 -18.58 3.24
N LEU A 327 22.57 -17.53 3.72
CA LEU A 327 21.44 -17.61 4.65
C LEU A 327 20.12 -17.87 3.92
N LYS A 328 19.27 -18.65 4.59
CA LYS A 328 17.88 -18.88 4.23
C LYS A 328 17.13 -17.55 4.26
N VAL A 329 16.30 -17.30 3.24
CA VAL A 329 15.41 -16.13 3.18
C VAL A 329 14.60 -16.05 4.50
N PRO A 330 14.57 -14.90 5.19
CA PRO A 330 13.98 -14.80 6.50
C PRO A 330 12.47 -15.06 6.46
N THR A 331 11.96 -15.62 7.55
CA THR A 331 10.52 -15.66 7.85
C THR A 331 10.11 -14.40 8.59
N LEU A 332 8.81 -14.08 8.59
CA LEU A 332 8.31 -12.94 9.36
C LEU A 332 8.62 -13.07 10.86
N GLU A 333 8.48 -14.27 11.42
CA GLU A 333 8.81 -14.54 12.82
C GLU A 333 10.28 -14.25 13.15
N THR A 334 11.19 -14.56 12.23
CA THR A 334 12.62 -14.26 12.41
C THR A 334 12.85 -12.75 12.49
N ILE A 335 12.22 -11.99 11.60
CA ILE A 335 12.32 -10.53 11.56
C ILE A 335 11.77 -9.91 12.85
N TRP A 336 10.61 -10.38 13.33
CA TRP A 336 10.02 -9.92 14.60
C TRP A 336 10.88 -10.24 15.82
N LYS A 337 11.47 -11.44 15.88
CA LYS A 337 12.36 -11.83 17.00
C LYS A 337 13.60 -10.96 17.11
N GLU A 338 14.10 -10.43 15.99
CA GLU A 338 15.21 -9.49 15.98
C GLU A 338 14.77 -8.04 16.27
N ASN A 339 13.50 -7.82 16.58
CA ASN A 339 12.89 -6.50 16.74
C ASN A 339 13.12 -5.59 15.52
N LYS A 340 13.14 -6.18 14.33
CA LYS A 340 13.28 -5.49 13.05
C LYS A 340 11.94 -5.40 12.37
N ARG A 341 11.72 -4.30 11.63
CA ARG A 341 10.41 -3.91 11.12
C ARG A 341 10.47 -3.29 9.72
N LEU A 342 11.66 -3.23 9.11
CA LEU A 342 11.86 -2.66 7.79
C LEU A 342 12.78 -3.53 6.94
N ILE A 343 12.40 -3.79 5.69
CA ILE A 343 13.25 -4.38 4.65
C ILE A 343 13.48 -3.33 3.58
N ILE A 344 14.73 -3.05 3.24
CA ILE A 344 15.10 -2.02 2.27
C ILE A 344 15.62 -2.68 1.00
N PHE A 345 15.04 -2.29 -0.13
CA PHE A 345 15.59 -2.53 -1.47
C PHE A 345 16.17 -1.24 -2.00
N TYR A 346 17.31 -1.35 -2.68
CA TYR A 346 17.98 -0.20 -3.25
C TYR A 346 18.41 -0.53 -4.67
N GLY A 347 17.76 0.11 -5.63
CA GLY A 347 17.95 -0.14 -7.04
C GLY A 347 19.39 0.13 -7.46
N GLU A 348 20.12 -0.90 -7.87
CA GLU A 348 21.47 -0.71 -8.37
C GLU A 348 21.46 -0.06 -9.76
N GLU A 349 22.17 1.07 -9.93
CA GLU A 349 22.73 1.37 -11.23
C GLU A 349 23.89 0.37 -11.47
N PRO A 350 23.91 -0.40 -12.58
CA PRO A 350 24.91 -1.45 -12.87
C PRO A 350 26.39 -1.01 -12.86
N ARG A 351 26.66 0.28 -12.67
CA ARG A 351 28.00 0.88 -12.71
C ARG A 351 28.68 0.92 -11.35
N LEU A 352 27.93 0.90 -10.23
CA LEU A 352 28.51 0.90 -8.89
C LEU A 352 29.06 -0.47 -8.49
N ALA A 353 28.40 -1.57 -8.90
CA ALA A 353 28.87 -2.93 -8.67
C ALA A 353 30.22 -3.26 -9.36
N LYS A 354 30.62 -2.50 -10.40
CA LYS A 354 31.93 -2.65 -11.05
C LYS A 354 33.06 -1.90 -10.34
N GLY A 355 32.76 -1.05 -9.36
CA GLY A 355 33.73 -0.24 -8.63
C GLY A 355 34.35 -0.91 -7.40
N GLU A 356 33.67 -1.89 -6.80
CA GLU A 356 34.11 -2.53 -5.55
C GLU A 356 35.04 -3.75 -5.73
N ASN A 357 35.25 -4.23 -6.97
CA ASN A 357 36.24 -5.29 -7.25
C ASN A 357 37.65 -4.77 -7.55
N ARG A 358 37.96 -3.50 -7.20
CA ARG A 358 39.30 -2.95 -7.27
C ARG A 358 39.60 -2.01 -6.10
N ARG A 359 39.75 -2.56 -4.91
CA ARG A 359 40.91 -2.35 -4.02
C ARG A 359 40.77 -3.08 -2.71
#